data_AF-A0A3P5YVL1-F1
#
_entry.id   AF-A0A3P5YVL1-F1
#
_cell.length_a   1.000
_cell.length_b   1.000
_cell.length_c   1.000
_cell.angle_alpha   90.00
_cell.angle_beta   90.00
_cell.angle_gamma   90.00
#
_symmetry.space_group_name_H-M   'P 1'
#
loop_
_entity.id
_entity.type
_entity.pdbx_description
1 polymer ?
#
loop_
_entity_poly.entity_id
_entity_poly.type
_entity_poly.pdbx_seq_one_letter_code
_entity_poly.pdbx_strand_id
1 'polypeptide(L)'
;DNQFSGLLEIGNISSMSKLRSLDLSKNNLTGPIPRSISKLVHLVSLDLSYFNTRGPLDIGIFLHLKSLEDLSLSNLNTTTKIDLNAILSSPLKSLSNLDLSSIQVSLKNMSSISTLSSQLTHLFLSGCGITVFPEFIKS
;
A
#
# COMPACT_ATOMS: atom_id res chain seq x y z
N ASP A 1 -16.73 -5.41 9.02
CA ASP A 1 -16.54 -6.47 8.02
C ASP A 1 -17.84 -6.66 7.24
N ASN A 2 -17.75 -6.68 5.92
CA ASN A 2 -18.88 -6.92 5.01
C ASN A 2 -18.57 -8.18 4.18
N GLN A 3 -19.50 -8.58 3.31
CA GLN A 3 -19.34 -9.74 2.41
C GLN A 3 -19.16 -9.33 0.95
N PHE A 4 -18.62 -8.12 0.68
CA PHE A 4 -18.45 -7.67 -0.71
C PHE A 4 -17.54 -8.64 -1.47
N SER A 5 -17.97 -9.05 -2.65
CA SER A 5 -17.31 -10.09 -3.44
C SER A 5 -17.17 -9.69 -4.90
N GLY A 6 -16.30 -10.38 -5.63
CA GLY A 6 -16.05 -10.11 -7.04
C GLY A 6 -14.94 -9.09 -7.24
N LEU A 7 -14.91 -8.44 -8.40
CA LEU A 7 -13.89 -7.45 -8.74
C LEU A 7 -14.20 -6.11 -8.05
N LEU A 8 -13.17 -5.41 -7.57
CA LEU A 8 -13.34 -4.02 -7.18
C LEU A 8 -13.44 -3.16 -8.44
N GLU A 9 -14.62 -2.60 -8.67
CA GLU A 9 -14.86 -1.65 -9.75
C GLU A 9 -15.00 -0.24 -9.17
N ILE A 10 -13.93 0.54 -9.30
CA ILE A 10 -13.99 1.98 -9.06
C ILE A 10 -14.38 2.61 -10.39
N GLY A 11 -15.65 3.00 -10.50
CA GLY A 11 -16.24 3.61 -11.68
C GLY A 11 -15.62 4.97 -12.04
N ASN A 12 -16.35 5.78 -12.82
CA ASN A 12 -15.82 7.06 -13.29
C ASN A 12 -15.84 8.12 -12.17
N ILE A 13 -14.97 7.94 -11.19
CA ILE A 13 -14.77 8.88 -10.10
C ILE A 13 -14.00 10.08 -10.64
N SER A 14 -14.58 11.26 -10.47
CA SER A 14 -13.89 12.51 -10.77
C SER A 14 -12.76 12.75 -9.78
N SER A 15 -11.71 13.42 -10.22
CA SER A 15 -10.64 13.90 -9.34
C SER A 15 -11.14 14.88 -8.26
N MET A 16 -12.40 15.30 -8.33
CA MET A 16 -13.09 16.14 -7.34
C MET A 16 -13.71 15.34 -6.18
N SER A 17 -13.49 14.02 -6.13
CA SER A 17 -13.94 13.20 -5.00
C SER A 17 -13.45 13.79 -3.68
N LYS A 18 -14.37 14.10 -2.77
CA LYS A 18 -14.05 14.60 -1.43
C LYS A 18 -13.68 13.47 -0.46
N LEU A 19 -13.63 12.22 -0.94
CA LEU A 19 -13.36 11.05 -0.10
C LEU A 19 -11.97 11.15 0.53
N ARG A 20 -11.92 11.07 1.86
CA ARG A 20 -10.70 11.16 2.66
C ARG A 20 -10.25 9.82 3.23
N SER A 21 -11.20 8.91 3.51
CA SER A 21 -10.90 7.59 4.05
C SER A 21 -11.71 6.56 3.30
N LEU A 22 -11.04 5.47 2.92
CA LEU A 22 -11.66 4.31 2.26
C LEU A 22 -11.13 3.05 2.93
N ASP A 23 -12.02 2.37 3.65
CA ASP A 23 -11.76 1.06 4.24
C ASP A 23 -12.56 0.00 3.49
N LEU A 24 -11.85 -0.87 2.78
CA LEU A 24 -12.39 -2.05 2.10
C LEU A 24 -11.88 -3.35 2.73
N SER A 25 -11.26 -3.26 3.90
CA SER A 25 -10.64 -4.39 4.57
C SER A 25 -11.66 -5.48 4.89
N LYS A 26 -11.17 -6.72 4.97
CA LYS A 26 -11.95 -7.89 5.42
C LYS A 26 -13.26 -8.05 4.63
N ASN A 27 -13.11 -8.00 3.31
CA ASN A 27 -14.15 -8.36 2.34
C ASN A 27 -13.66 -9.53 1.48
N ASN A 28 -14.57 -10.10 0.69
CA ASN A 28 -14.29 -11.17 -0.27
C ASN A 28 -13.93 -10.63 -1.67
N LEU A 29 -13.34 -9.44 -1.73
CA LEU A 29 -12.94 -8.81 -2.99
C LEU A 29 -11.78 -9.59 -3.62
N THR A 30 -11.81 -9.71 -4.94
CA THR A 30 -10.86 -10.53 -5.72
C THR A 30 -10.35 -9.79 -6.96
N GLY A 31 -9.25 -10.26 -7.53
CA GLY A 31 -8.70 -9.72 -8.77
C GLY A 31 -7.88 -8.44 -8.57
N PRO A 32 -7.37 -7.85 -9.66
CA PRO A 32 -6.43 -6.73 -9.57
C PRO A 32 -7.08 -5.48 -8.96
N ILE A 33 -6.30 -4.74 -8.17
CA ILE A 33 -6.72 -3.43 -7.66
C ILE A 33 -6.84 -2.48 -8.86
N PRO A 34 -8.02 -1.85 -9.09
CA PRO A 34 -8.24 -1.04 -10.27
C PRO A 34 -7.39 0.23 -10.22
N ARG A 35 -6.74 0.58 -11.34
CA ARG A 35 -5.92 1.80 -11.45
C ARG A 35 -6.71 3.08 -11.16
N SER A 36 -8.04 3.07 -11.31
CA SER A 36 -8.89 4.21 -10.99
C SER A 36 -8.87 4.59 -9.50
N ILE A 37 -8.38 3.74 -8.60
CA ILE A 37 -8.15 4.11 -7.20
C ILE A 37 -7.21 5.32 -7.08
N SER A 38 -6.26 5.45 -8.01
CA SER A 38 -5.31 6.57 -8.09
C SER A 38 -5.97 7.95 -8.32
N LYS A 39 -7.23 7.97 -8.78
CA LYS A 39 -8.01 9.20 -8.97
C LYS A 39 -8.56 9.78 -7.67
N LEU A 40 -8.57 9.00 -6.58
CA LEU A 40 -8.98 9.44 -5.26
C LEU A 40 -7.85 10.23 -4.56
N VAL A 41 -7.34 11.26 -5.24
CA VAL A 41 -6.13 12.03 -4.87
C VAL A 41 -6.20 12.71 -3.49
N HIS A 42 -7.41 12.78 -2.94
CA HIS A 42 -7.73 13.37 -1.66
C HIS A 42 -7.77 12.36 -0.49
N LEU A 43 -7.55 11.07 -0.75
CA LEU A 43 -7.45 10.07 0.31
C LEU A 43 -6.28 10.38 1.24
N VAL A 44 -6.57 10.29 2.52
CA VAL A 44 -5.67 10.36 3.67
C VAL A 44 -5.47 8.95 4.23
N SER A 45 -6.51 8.12 4.22
CA SER A 45 -6.46 6.75 4.73
C SER A 45 -7.03 5.76 3.72
N LEU A 46 -6.28 4.69 3.44
CA LEU A 46 -6.68 3.61 2.56
C LEU A 46 -6.33 2.25 3.17
N ASP A 47 -7.36 1.46 3.47
CA ASP A 47 -7.21 0.08 3.92
C ASP A 47 -7.77 -0.90 2.87
N LEU A 48 -6.87 -1.70 2.31
CA LEU A 48 -7.19 -2.77 1.35
C LEU A 48 -6.84 -4.15 1.93
N SER A 49 -6.74 -4.28 3.25
CA SER A 49 -6.31 -5.52 3.90
C SER A 49 -7.23 -6.69 3.56
N TYR A 50 -6.66 -7.90 3.45
CA TYR A 50 -7.38 -9.13 3.11
C TYR A 50 -8.02 -9.14 1.72
N PHE A 51 -7.56 -8.29 0.80
CA PHE A 51 -7.99 -8.33 -0.59
C PHE A 51 -7.22 -9.43 -1.36
N ASN A 52 -7.96 -10.37 -1.96
CA ASN A 52 -7.38 -11.45 -2.76
C ASN A 52 -7.03 -11.01 -4.19
N THR A 53 -5.89 -10.35 -4.38
CA THR A 53 -5.53 -9.75 -5.68
C THR A 53 -5.34 -10.77 -6.83
N ARG A 54 -5.01 -12.04 -6.50
CA ARG A 54 -4.82 -13.16 -7.45
C ARG A 54 -3.79 -12.88 -8.56
N GLY A 55 -2.93 -11.87 -8.39
CA GLY A 55 -2.04 -11.40 -9.43
C GLY A 55 -1.04 -10.36 -8.93
N PRO A 56 -0.23 -9.79 -9.84
CA PRO A 56 0.77 -8.79 -9.50
C PRO A 56 0.12 -7.50 -8.99
N LEU A 57 0.75 -6.87 -8.00
CA LEU A 57 0.36 -5.55 -7.52
C LEU A 57 1.30 -4.47 -8.08
N ASP A 58 0.72 -3.55 -8.85
CA ASP A 58 1.39 -2.33 -9.30
C ASP A 58 1.37 -1.29 -8.17
N ILE A 59 2.46 -1.21 -7.39
CA ILE A 59 2.56 -0.26 -6.28
C ILE A 59 2.52 1.21 -6.73
N GLY A 60 2.81 1.48 -8.01
CA GLY A 60 2.80 2.81 -8.60
C GLY A 60 1.43 3.51 -8.52
N ILE A 61 0.34 2.74 -8.43
CA ILE A 61 -1.02 3.29 -8.33
C ILE A 61 -1.21 4.15 -7.08
N PHE A 62 -0.56 3.78 -5.97
CA PHE A 62 -0.69 4.49 -4.69
C PHE A 62 0.15 5.77 -4.65
N LEU A 63 1.18 5.89 -5.49
CA LEU A 63 2.06 7.08 -5.53
C LEU A 63 1.34 8.35 -5.99
N HIS A 64 0.16 8.21 -6.58
CA HIS A 64 -0.70 9.31 -7.01
C HIS A 64 -1.55 9.88 -5.86
N LEU A 65 -1.68 9.15 -4.75
CA LEU A 65 -2.45 9.53 -3.56
C LEU A 65 -1.59 10.44 -2.67
N LYS A 66 -1.32 11.65 -3.14
CA LYS A 66 -0.33 12.56 -2.52
C LYS A 66 -0.66 12.99 -1.08
N SER A 67 -1.93 12.90 -0.69
CA SER A 67 -2.39 13.22 0.68
C SER A 67 -2.41 12.00 1.60
N LEU A 68 -2.00 10.83 1.13
CA LEU A 68 -2.10 9.59 1.89
C LEU A 68 -1.14 9.59 3.07
N GLU A 69 -1.70 9.37 4.26
CA GLU A 69 -1.02 9.27 5.55
C GLU A 69 -1.01 7.82 6.04
N ASP A 70 -2.13 7.10 5.82
CA ASP A 70 -2.30 5.71 6.23
C ASP A 70 -2.53 4.80 5.03
N LEU A 71 -1.65 3.80 4.87
CA LEU A 71 -1.80 2.77 3.86
C LEU A 71 -1.67 1.38 4.48
N SER A 72 -2.74 0.59 4.40
CA SER A 72 -2.70 -0.82 4.77
C SER A 72 -2.93 -1.71 3.57
N LEU A 73 -1.94 -2.55 3.30
CA LEU A 73 -1.91 -3.57 2.24
C LEU A 73 -1.67 -4.95 2.88
N SER A 74 -2.10 -5.13 4.12
CA SER A 74 -1.84 -6.37 4.84
C SER A 74 -2.62 -7.55 4.24
N ASN A 75 -2.05 -8.75 4.30
CA ASN A 75 -2.73 -9.99 3.89
C ASN A 75 -3.25 -9.96 2.44
N LEU A 76 -2.58 -9.24 1.54
CA LEU A 76 -2.86 -9.32 0.10
C LEU A 76 -2.31 -10.61 -0.49
N ASN A 77 -3.13 -11.33 -1.24
CA ASN A 77 -2.70 -12.53 -1.98
C ASN A 77 -2.07 -12.16 -3.33
N THR A 78 -1.00 -11.36 -3.29
CA THR A 78 -0.23 -10.91 -4.47
C THR A 78 0.83 -11.93 -4.88
N THR A 79 1.01 -12.10 -6.20
CA THR A 79 2.05 -13.01 -6.74
C THR A 79 3.42 -12.35 -6.84
N THR A 80 3.50 -11.03 -6.71
CA THR A 80 4.75 -10.26 -6.79
C THR A 80 5.23 -9.82 -5.43
N LYS A 81 6.55 -9.89 -5.22
CA LYS A 81 7.18 -9.22 -4.07
C LYS A 81 7.05 -7.70 -4.22
N ILE A 82 6.63 -7.02 -3.17
CA ILE A 82 6.61 -5.55 -3.14
C ILE A 82 8.02 -5.07 -2.85
N ASP A 83 8.55 -4.17 -3.70
CA ASP A 83 9.79 -3.47 -3.39
C ASP A 83 9.49 -2.35 -2.40
N LEU A 84 9.92 -2.53 -1.14
CA LEU A 84 9.69 -1.55 -0.09
C LEU A 84 10.34 -0.20 -0.45
N ASN A 85 11.46 -0.21 -1.18
CA ASN A 85 12.12 1.01 -1.62
C ASN A 85 11.26 1.83 -2.57
N ALA A 86 10.45 1.19 -3.41
CA ALA A 86 9.58 1.92 -4.33
C ALA A 86 8.53 2.75 -3.57
N ILE A 87 8.16 2.34 -2.34
CA ILE A 87 7.26 3.09 -1.46
C ILE A 87 8.06 4.14 -0.67
N LEU A 88 9.21 3.77 -0.12
CA LEU A 88 9.99 4.66 0.77
C LEU A 88 10.71 5.79 0.02
N SER A 89 11.13 5.57 -1.22
CA SER A 89 11.73 6.59 -2.10
C SER A 89 10.69 7.45 -2.83
N SER A 90 9.42 7.24 -2.54
CA SER A 90 8.30 7.81 -3.30
C SER A 90 7.99 9.26 -2.90
N PRO A 91 7.19 10.00 -3.70
CA PRO A 91 6.79 11.37 -3.39
C PRO A 91 5.71 11.47 -2.30
N LEU A 92 5.36 10.37 -1.63
CA LEU A 92 4.34 10.32 -0.57
C LEU A 92 4.85 10.98 0.72
N LYS A 93 5.00 12.30 0.69
CA LYS A 93 5.52 13.13 1.80
C LYS A 93 4.60 13.21 3.03
N SER A 94 3.44 12.59 2.97
CA SER A 94 2.48 12.54 4.08
C SER A 94 2.40 11.16 4.72
N LEU A 95 2.90 10.11 4.06
CA LEU A 95 2.77 8.73 4.53
C LEU A 95 3.49 8.56 5.87
N SER A 96 2.73 8.21 6.89
CA SER A 96 3.16 8.06 8.29
C SER A 96 2.93 6.64 8.79
N ASN A 97 1.86 5.98 8.34
CA ASN A 97 1.51 4.62 8.71
C ASN A 97 1.53 3.71 7.47
N LEU A 98 2.36 2.68 7.52
CA LEU A 98 2.47 1.68 6.46
C LEU A 98 2.38 0.26 7.04
N ASP A 99 1.33 -0.47 6.65
CA ASP A 99 1.18 -1.89 6.98
C ASP A 99 1.30 -2.77 5.73
N LEU A 100 2.36 -3.58 5.71
CA LEU A 100 2.64 -4.57 4.68
C LEU A 100 2.61 -6.00 5.24
N SER A 101 2.00 -6.21 6.40
CA SER A 101 2.04 -7.49 7.09
C SER A 101 1.46 -8.62 6.23
N SER A 102 2.03 -9.81 6.32
CA SER A 102 1.60 -11.02 5.62
C SER A 102 1.63 -10.93 4.08
N ILE A 103 2.50 -10.10 3.50
CA ILE A 103 2.76 -10.08 2.05
C ILE A 103 4.26 -10.24 1.77
N GLN A 104 4.64 -10.73 0.60
CA GLN A 104 6.06 -10.88 0.28
C GLN A 104 6.70 -9.52 -0.03
N VAL A 105 7.73 -9.13 0.73
CA VAL A 105 8.47 -7.87 0.54
C VAL A 105 9.90 -8.15 0.08
N SER A 106 10.46 -7.26 -0.74
CA SER A 106 11.86 -7.26 -1.13
C SER A 106 12.54 -5.95 -0.72
N LEU A 107 13.81 -6.05 -0.31
CA LEU A 107 14.62 -4.94 0.23
C LEU A 107 15.79 -4.56 -0.69
N LYS A 108 15.61 -4.64 -2.02
CA LYS A 108 16.71 -4.47 -2.98
C LYS A 108 17.37 -3.08 -2.84
N ASN A 109 18.70 -2.98 -2.87
CA ASN A 109 19.42 -1.71 -2.95
C ASN A 109 19.17 -0.70 -1.79
N MET A 110 18.85 -1.18 -0.58
CA MET A 110 18.70 -0.30 0.59
C MET A 110 20.00 0.30 1.14
N SER A 111 21.15 -0.16 0.65
CA SER A 111 22.49 0.26 1.12
C SER A 111 22.84 1.73 0.82
N SER A 112 22.06 2.44 0.01
CA SER A 112 22.35 3.82 -0.42
C SER A 112 21.31 4.84 0.02
N ILE A 113 20.29 4.44 0.78
CA ILE A 113 19.19 5.33 1.18
C ILE A 113 19.53 5.94 2.54
N SER A 114 20.46 6.90 2.56
CA SER A 114 20.67 7.80 3.71
C SER A 114 19.51 8.79 3.89
N THR A 115 18.62 8.89 2.90
CA THR A 115 17.42 9.70 2.90
C THR A 115 16.20 8.81 3.09
N LEU A 116 16.03 8.27 4.28
CA LEU A 116 14.72 7.79 4.65
C LEU A 116 13.76 8.99 4.63
N SER A 117 12.59 8.79 4.06
CA SER A 117 11.43 9.62 4.34
C SER A 117 11.21 9.60 5.86
N SER A 118 11.73 10.61 6.56
CA SER A 118 11.83 10.75 8.02
C SER A 118 10.48 10.96 8.73
N GLN A 119 9.40 10.45 8.15
CA GLN A 119 8.01 10.76 8.47
C GLN A 119 7.18 9.51 8.75
N LEU A 120 7.68 8.30 8.43
CA LEU A 120 7.01 7.08 8.90
C LEU A 120 7.11 7.00 10.42
N THR A 121 5.96 6.93 11.07
CA THR A 121 5.79 6.78 12.51
C THR A 121 5.45 5.34 12.88
N HIS A 122 4.74 4.63 12.01
CA HIS A 122 4.41 3.22 12.19
C HIS A 122 4.70 2.42 10.92
N LEU A 123 5.44 1.33 11.08
CA LEU A 123 5.79 0.40 10.02
C LEU A 123 5.55 -1.03 10.49
N PHE A 124 4.65 -1.74 9.82
CA PHE A 124 4.30 -3.12 10.14
C PHE A 124 4.82 -4.05 9.03
N LEU A 125 5.76 -4.93 9.41
CA LEU A 125 6.43 -5.89 8.51
C LEU A 125 6.30 -7.34 8.99
N SER A 126 5.26 -7.64 9.77
CA SER A 126 5.00 -8.99 10.27
C SER A 126 4.78 -9.97 9.11
N GLY A 127 5.41 -11.14 9.12
CA GLY A 127 5.15 -12.17 8.10
C GLY A 127 5.54 -11.79 6.67
N CYS A 128 6.44 -10.82 6.46
CA CYS A 128 6.75 -10.31 5.12
C CYS A 128 7.71 -11.17 4.26
N GLY A 129 8.14 -12.33 4.75
CA GLY A 129 9.18 -13.14 4.09
C GLY A 129 10.57 -12.49 4.08
N ILE A 130 10.79 -11.49 4.94
CA ILE A 130 12.07 -10.79 5.11
C ILE A 130 12.99 -11.66 5.98
N THR A 131 14.17 -12.01 5.45
CA THR A 131 15.17 -12.83 6.16
C THR A 131 16.35 -12.01 6.71
N VAL A 132 16.47 -10.75 6.30
CA VAL A 132 17.53 -9.83 6.71
C VAL A 132 16.88 -8.61 7.35
N PHE A 133 17.34 -8.23 8.54
CA PHE A 133 16.82 -7.05 9.22
C PHE A 133 17.07 -5.79 8.37
N PRO A 134 16.06 -4.94 8.13
CA PRO A 134 16.25 -3.76 7.28
C PRO A 134 17.23 -2.76 7.91
N GLU A 135 18.37 -2.52 7.23
CA GLU A 135 19.44 -1.63 7.73
C GLU A 135 18.96 -0.21 8.02
N PHE A 136 17.96 0.27 7.27
CA PHE A 136 17.43 1.61 7.40
C PHE A 136 16.73 1.88 8.75
N ILE A 137 16.38 0.83 9.50
CA ILE A 137 15.80 0.95 10.84
C ILE A 137 16.91 1.14 11.89
N LYS A 138 18.16 0.81 11.56
CA LYS A 138 19.29 0.89 12.50
C LYS A 138 19.86 2.29 12.66
N SER A 139 19.53 3.22 11.75
CA SER A 139 19.99 4.62 11.74
C SER A 139 19.00 5.53 12.46
#